data_AF-A0A1W0W7D7-F1
#
_entry.id   AF-A0A1W0W7D7-F1
#
_cell.length_a   1.000
_cell.length_b   1.000
_cell.length_c   1.000
_cell.angle_alpha   90.00
_cell.angle_beta   90.00
_cell.angle_gamma   90.00
#
_symmetry.space_group_name_H-M   'P 1'
#
loop_
_entity.id
_entity.type
_entity.pdbx_description
1 polymer ?
#
loop_
_entity_poly.entity_id
_entity_poly.type
_entity_poly.pdbx_seq_one_letter_code
_entity_poly.pdbx_strand_id
1 'polypeptide(L)'
;MIEEQLKLFRGIFKKHLELEKDMPFREDIEKIDEYDKAMASWNTSIFHIEARAFSMYLCMIAKKGVKLASRVMDSAALRLDKQDEICSCTTKQTLAMYVSIFVKLAKDAHDKKFNDESVLSLLGAFRGVAAVGHIMLQDAMANGNYVGYSYRLVLDVDYTWCEFGQNMNNLEEKFKAVSKSTKAYEILRSTMTDAMILTVFFISAVVARHERLLRYVPGTKGRRTINPSDDGEPGASGTALQE
;
A
#
# COMPACT_ATOMS: atom_id res chain seq x y z
N MET A 1 13.74 21.43 10.79
CA MET A 1 12.97 20.26 11.28
C MET A 1 11.97 19.72 10.24
N ILE A 2 11.09 20.54 9.65
CA ILE A 2 10.13 20.09 8.61
C ILE A 2 10.80 19.69 7.29
N GLU A 3 11.91 20.35 6.93
CA GLU A 3 12.59 20.15 5.64
C GLU A 3 13.48 18.89 5.58
N GLU A 4 14.05 18.50 6.72
CA GLU A 4 14.76 17.21 6.90
C GLU A 4 13.79 16.04 6.93
N GLN A 5 12.66 16.19 7.62
CA GLN A 5 11.54 15.25 7.51
C GLN A 5 11.11 15.14 6.04
N LEU A 6 10.82 16.25 5.33
CA LEU A 6 10.47 16.23 3.90
C LEU A 6 11.52 15.60 2.97
N LYS A 7 12.82 15.70 3.30
CA LYS A 7 13.90 15.01 2.58
C LYS A 7 13.94 13.52 2.88
N LEU A 8 13.80 13.12 4.15
CA LEU A 8 13.65 11.73 4.56
C LEU A 8 12.39 11.09 3.94
N PHE A 9 11.27 11.84 3.96
CA PHE A 9 10.02 11.55 3.28
C PHE A 9 10.22 11.36 1.78
N ARG A 10 10.90 12.28 1.08
CA ARG A 10 11.18 12.12 -0.37
C ARG A 10 12.06 10.90 -0.66
N GLY A 11 13.03 10.60 0.20
CA GLY A 11 13.90 9.43 0.07
C GLY A 11 13.14 8.11 0.25
N ILE A 12 12.30 8.01 1.28
CA ILE A 12 11.43 6.84 1.54
C ILE A 12 10.37 6.71 0.43
N PHE A 13 9.75 7.82 0.01
CA PHE A 13 8.75 7.83 -1.06
C PHE A 13 9.35 7.42 -2.41
N LYS A 14 10.56 7.87 -2.76
CA LYS A 14 11.16 7.59 -4.08
C LYS A 14 11.46 6.10 -4.25
N LYS A 15 12.00 5.43 -3.23
CA LYS A 15 12.29 3.98 -3.27
C LYS A 15 11.05 3.09 -3.19
N HIS A 16 9.90 3.60 -2.75
CA HIS A 16 8.73 2.77 -2.43
C HIS A 16 7.58 2.91 -3.44
N LEU A 17 7.76 3.75 -4.48
CA LEU A 17 6.66 4.18 -5.36
C LEU A 17 7.06 4.21 -6.83
N GLU A 18 8.17 3.60 -7.23
CA GLU A 18 8.48 3.36 -8.64
C GLU A 18 7.52 2.32 -9.22
N LEU A 19 7.13 2.47 -10.48
CA LEU A 19 6.18 1.58 -11.12
C LEU A 19 6.95 0.39 -11.70
N GLU A 20 6.91 -0.76 -11.02
CA GLU A 20 7.55 -1.99 -11.50
C GLU A 20 6.63 -2.72 -12.50
N LYS A 21 7.22 -3.48 -13.43
CA LYS A 21 6.49 -4.15 -14.52
C LYS A 21 5.46 -5.16 -14.00
N ASP A 22 5.77 -5.82 -12.87
CA ASP A 22 4.97 -6.89 -12.28
C ASP A 22 4.22 -6.44 -11.01
N MET A 23 4.09 -5.13 -10.78
CA MET A 23 3.41 -4.56 -9.61
C MET A 23 1.94 -5.00 -9.56
N PRO A 24 1.43 -5.50 -8.41
CA PRO A 24 0.00 -5.75 -8.23
C PRO A 24 -0.83 -4.48 -8.51
N PHE A 25 -2.05 -4.64 -9.03
CA PHE A 25 -2.96 -3.50 -9.32
C PHE A 25 -2.39 -2.44 -10.30
N ARG A 26 -1.45 -2.83 -11.16
CA ARG A 26 -0.84 -1.94 -12.17
C ARG A 26 -1.87 -1.30 -13.09
N GLU A 27 -2.84 -2.06 -13.57
CA GLU A 27 -3.91 -1.58 -14.45
C GLU A 27 -4.72 -0.45 -13.78
N ASP A 28 -4.97 -0.57 -12.48
CA ASP A 28 -5.66 0.47 -11.69
C ASP A 28 -4.82 1.76 -11.58
N ILE A 29 -3.49 1.63 -11.46
CA ILE A 29 -2.58 2.78 -11.47
C ILE A 29 -2.58 3.46 -12.84
N GLU A 30 -2.53 2.69 -13.92
CA GLU A 30 -2.56 3.22 -15.29
C GLU A 30 -3.86 3.95 -15.57
N LYS A 31 -4.99 3.40 -15.12
CA LYS A 31 -6.29 4.05 -15.21
C LYS A 31 -6.34 5.39 -14.46
N ILE A 32 -5.72 5.48 -13.28
CA ILE A 32 -5.59 6.76 -12.57
C ILE A 32 -4.70 7.74 -13.35
N ASP A 33 -3.62 7.26 -13.96
CA ASP A 33 -2.74 8.08 -14.78
C ASP A 33 -3.43 8.59 -16.06
N GLU A 34 -4.36 7.84 -16.63
CA GLU A 34 -5.21 8.31 -17.74
C GLU A 34 -6.07 9.50 -17.33
N TYR A 35 -6.71 9.46 -16.15
CA TYR A 35 -7.47 10.59 -15.62
C TYR A 35 -6.59 11.82 -15.38
N ASP A 36 -5.39 11.64 -14.81
CA ASP A 36 -4.44 12.74 -14.57
C ASP A 36 -3.97 13.38 -15.88
N LYS A 37 -3.61 12.57 -16.88
CA LYS A 37 -3.22 13.03 -18.22
C LYS A 37 -4.36 13.76 -18.94
N ALA A 38 -5.59 13.24 -18.84
CA ALA A 38 -6.75 13.87 -19.44
C ALA A 38 -6.94 15.29 -18.87
N MET A 39 -6.88 15.46 -17.54
CA MET A 39 -6.93 16.79 -16.91
C MET A 39 -5.74 17.67 -17.30
N ALA A 40 -4.55 17.08 -17.46
CA ALA A 40 -3.35 17.82 -17.88
C ALA A 40 -3.46 18.39 -19.31
N SER A 41 -4.21 17.71 -20.19
CA SER A 41 -4.39 18.10 -21.59
C SER A 41 -5.43 19.19 -21.83
N TRP A 42 -6.25 19.55 -20.82
CA TRP A 42 -7.30 20.54 -21.00
C TRP A 42 -6.74 21.96 -21.23
N ASN A 43 -7.20 22.62 -22.29
CA ASN A 43 -7.04 24.06 -22.49
C ASN A 43 -8.06 24.79 -21.61
N THR A 44 -7.70 25.03 -20.34
CA THR A 44 -8.57 25.69 -19.37
C THR A 44 -8.23 27.16 -19.19
N SER A 45 -9.25 27.99 -18.98
CA SER A 45 -9.09 29.39 -18.58
C SER A 45 -8.37 29.51 -17.24
N ILE A 46 -7.71 30.65 -17.01
CA ILE A 46 -6.97 30.94 -15.76
C ILE A 46 -7.83 30.75 -14.50
N PHE A 47 -9.15 30.96 -14.62
CA PHE A 47 -10.13 30.86 -13.54
C PHE A 47 -10.39 29.41 -13.07
N HIS A 48 -9.91 28.39 -13.78
CA HIS A 48 -10.10 26.99 -13.40
C HIS A 48 -8.81 26.28 -12.96
N ILE A 49 -7.69 27.01 -12.85
CA ILE A 49 -6.38 26.46 -12.51
C ILE A 49 -6.38 25.80 -11.12
N GLU A 50 -6.99 26.43 -10.11
CA GLU A 50 -6.97 25.91 -8.74
C GLU A 50 -7.78 24.62 -8.60
N ALA A 51 -8.99 24.57 -9.17
CA ALA A 51 -9.83 23.38 -9.18
C ALA A 51 -9.14 22.21 -9.90
N ARG A 52 -8.49 22.49 -11.04
CA ARG A 52 -7.71 21.48 -11.78
C ARG A 52 -6.53 20.97 -10.97
N ALA A 53 -5.74 21.88 -10.38
CA ALA A 53 -4.60 21.51 -9.55
C ALA A 53 -5.03 20.63 -8.37
N PHE A 54 -6.20 20.92 -7.79
CA PHE A 54 -6.80 20.10 -6.74
C PHE A 54 -7.25 18.71 -7.24
N SER A 55 -7.90 18.61 -8.40
CA SER A 55 -8.26 17.30 -8.98
C SER A 55 -7.04 16.43 -9.33
N MET A 56 -5.97 17.03 -9.86
CA MET A 56 -4.70 16.33 -10.09
C MET A 56 -4.07 15.87 -8.77
N TYR A 57 -4.14 16.71 -7.72
CA TYR A 57 -3.70 16.34 -6.38
C TYR A 57 -4.47 15.11 -5.84
N LEU A 58 -5.79 15.03 -6.06
CA LEU A 58 -6.59 13.85 -5.70
C LEU A 58 -6.15 12.60 -6.46
N CYS A 59 -5.89 12.69 -7.77
CA CYS A 59 -5.37 11.58 -8.55
C CYS A 59 -4.02 11.09 -8.02
N MET A 60 -3.13 12.02 -7.63
CA MET A 60 -1.87 11.68 -6.98
C MET A 60 -2.11 10.88 -5.68
N ILE A 61 -2.98 11.37 -4.78
CA ILE A 61 -3.28 10.68 -3.51
C ILE A 61 -3.88 9.28 -3.76
N ALA A 62 -4.84 9.17 -4.67
CA ALA A 62 -5.46 7.89 -5.04
C ALA A 62 -4.41 6.89 -5.58
N LYS A 63 -3.54 7.34 -6.50
CA LYS A 63 -2.44 6.52 -7.02
C LYS A 63 -1.50 6.04 -5.91
N LYS A 64 -1.20 6.89 -4.92
CA LYS A 64 -0.40 6.49 -3.76
C LYS A 64 -1.12 5.42 -2.93
N GLY A 65 -2.43 5.53 -2.75
CA GLY A 65 -3.26 4.51 -2.11
C GLY A 65 -3.16 3.14 -2.79
N VAL A 66 -3.27 3.10 -4.12
CA VAL A 66 -3.12 1.84 -4.89
C VAL A 66 -1.71 1.25 -4.74
N LYS A 67 -0.67 2.09 -4.78
CA LYS A 67 0.71 1.63 -4.57
C LYS A 67 0.94 1.06 -3.17
N LEU A 68 0.31 1.64 -2.14
CA LEU A 68 0.35 1.08 -0.78
C LEU A 68 -0.32 -0.29 -0.71
N ALA A 69 -1.48 -0.46 -1.35
CA ALA A 69 -2.13 -1.76 -1.47
C ALA A 69 -1.24 -2.78 -2.19
N SER A 70 -0.56 -2.36 -3.25
CA SER A 70 0.38 -3.19 -4.01
C SER A 70 1.52 -3.70 -3.12
N ARG A 71 2.10 -2.82 -2.30
CA ARG A 71 3.16 -3.21 -1.35
C ARG A 71 2.70 -4.18 -0.27
N VAL A 72 1.47 -4.00 0.23
CA VAL A 72 0.88 -4.98 1.17
C VAL A 72 0.72 -6.33 0.46
N MET A 73 0.29 -6.32 -0.80
CA MET A 73 0.16 -7.55 -1.59
C MET A 73 1.51 -8.24 -1.85
N ASP A 74 2.55 -7.49 -2.22
CA ASP A 74 3.90 -8.03 -2.42
C ASP A 74 4.42 -8.66 -1.13
N SER A 75 4.26 -7.95 0.00
CA SER A 75 4.61 -8.47 1.32
C SER A 75 3.82 -9.74 1.63
N ALA A 76 2.52 -9.77 1.34
CA ALA A 76 1.67 -10.94 1.55
C ALA A 76 1.98 -12.11 0.61
N ALA A 77 2.75 -11.90 -0.46
CA ALA A 77 3.20 -12.98 -1.35
C ALA A 77 4.46 -13.70 -0.81
N LEU A 78 5.19 -13.09 0.14
CA LEU A 78 6.44 -13.64 0.70
C LEU A 78 6.23 -14.77 1.73
N ARG A 79 5.06 -15.41 1.73
CA ARG A 79 4.53 -16.31 2.76
C ARG A 79 5.49 -17.43 3.14
N LEU A 80 5.41 -17.86 4.39
CA LEU A 80 5.99 -19.13 4.81
C LEU A 80 5.24 -20.29 4.15
N ASP A 81 5.93 -21.39 3.89
CA ASP A 81 5.38 -22.62 3.28
C ASP A 81 4.37 -23.36 4.19
N LYS A 82 3.70 -22.62 5.11
CA LYS A 82 2.71 -23.12 6.06
C LYS A 82 1.30 -22.82 5.54
N GLN A 83 0.46 -23.85 5.54
CA GLN A 83 -0.88 -23.80 4.95
C GLN A 83 -1.90 -22.99 5.76
N ASP A 84 -1.57 -22.57 6.99
CA ASP A 84 -2.53 -21.97 7.93
C ASP A 84 -2.58 -20.43 7.91
N GLU A 85 -1.72 -19.77 7.13
CA GLU A 85 -1.77 -18.30 6.99
C GLU A 85 -2.98 -17.85 6.12
N ILE A 86 -3.38 -16.57 6.20
CA ILE A 86 -4.45 -15.96 5.37
C ILE A 86 -4.13 -15.96 3.87
N CYS A 87 -4.87 -16.76 3.10
CA CYS A 87 -4.63 -16.98 1.67
C CYS A 87 -4.35 -15.68 0.89
N SER A 88 -3.28 -15.69 0.08
CA SER A 88 -2.91 -14.59 -0.81
C SER A 88 -4.07 -14.14 -1.72
N CYS A 89 -4.94 -15.08 -2.14
CA CYS A 89 -6.14 -14.78 -2.91
C CYS A 89 -7.14 -13.92 -2.11
N THR A 90 -7.35 -14.23 -0.83
CA THR A 90 -8.22 -13.45 0.07
C THR A 90 -7.64 -12.06 0.26
N THR A 91 -6.34 -11.95 0.55
CA THR A 91 -5.64 -10.66 0.67
C THR A 91 -5.79 -9.82 -0.59
N LYS A 92 -5.59 -10.42 -1.78
CA LYS A 92 -5.76 -9.74 -3.07
C LYS A 92 -7.19 -9.24 -3.26
N GLN A 93 -8.20 -10.06 -2.97
CA GLN A 93 -9.61 -9.68 -3.11
C GLN A 93 -9.98 -8.53 -2.16
N THR A 94 -9.56 -8.60 -0.90
CA THR A 94 -9.82 -7.53 0.07
C THR A 94 -9.12 -6.23 -0.32
N LEU A 95 -7.86 -6.28 -0.76
CA LEU A 95 -7.14 -5.11 -1.26
C LEU A 95 -7.78 -4.53 -2.52
N ALA A 96 -8.28 -5.38 -3.44
CA ALA A 96 -8.96 -4.95 -4.66
C ALA A 96 -10.21 -4.10 -4.34
N MET A 97 -10.93 -4.40 -3.25
CA MET A 97 -12.05 -3.57 -2.81
C MET A 97 -11.60 -2.14 -2.50
N TYR A 98 -10.51 -1.97 -1.74
CA TYR A 98 -9.99 -0.64 -1.42
C TYR A 98 -9.35 0.05 -2.62
N VAL A 99 -8.68 -0.70 -3.51
CA VAL A 99 -8.16 -0.19 -4.78
C VAL A 99 -9.28 0.38 -5.65
N SER A 100 -10.43 -0.29 -5.72
CA SER A 100 -11.59 0.20 -6.47
C SER A 100 -12.10 1.57 -5.96
N ILE A 101 -11.98 1.82 -4.64
CA ILE A 101 -12.33 3.12 -4.04
C ILE A 101 -11.34 4.19 -4.52
N PHE A 102 -10.03 3.92 -4.50
CA PHE A 102 -9.04 4.89 -5.01
C PHE A 102 -9.26 5.22 -6.50
N VAL A 103 -9.52 4.21 -7.33
CA VAL A 103 -9.82 4.42 -8.76
C VAL A 103 -11.09 5.25 -8.94
N LYS A 104 -12.14 4.96 -8.15
CA LYS A 104 -13.37 5.74 -8.15
C LYS A 104 -13.10 7.20 -7.75
N LEU A 105 -12.27 7.45 -6.74
CA LEU A 105 -11.94 8.81 -6.30
C LEU A 105 -11.21 9.61 -7.39
N ALA A 106 -10.29 8.98 -8.12
CA ALA A 106 -9.63 9.63 -9.26
C ALA A 106 -10.62 9.97 -10.38
N LYS A 107 -11.56 9.05 -10.67
CA LYS A 107 -12.64 9.30 -11.62
C LYS A 107 -13.55 10.44 -11.16
N ASP A 108 -13.96 10.45 -9.90
CA ASP A 108 -14.84 11.49 -9.34
C ASP A 108 -14.13 12.85 -9.33
N ALA A 109 -12.80 12.88 -9.13
CA ALA A 109 -12.00 14.11 -9.26
C ALA A 109 -11.95 14.63 -10.72
N HIS A 110 -11.79 13.72 -11.69
CA HIS A 110 -11.83 14.04 -13.12
C HIS A 110 -13.21 14.53 -13.56
N ASP A 111 -14.27 13.85 -13.14
CA ASP A 111 -15.67 14.15 -13.49
C ASP A 111 -16.25 15.32 -12.68
N LYS A 112 -15.47 15.94 -11.79
CA LYS A 112 -15.88 17.03 -10.88
C LYS A 112 -17.04 16.65 -9.96
N LYS A 113 -17.09 15.40 -9.53
CA LYS A 113 -18.10 14.81 -8.62
C LYS A 113 -17.59 14.57 -7.21
N PHE A 114 -16.35 14.97 -6.92
CA PHE A 114 -15.75 14.82 -5.59
C PHE A 114 -16.52 15.61 -4.53
N ASN A 115 -16.84 14.96 -3.42
CA ASN A 115 -17.66 15.51 -2.33
C ASN A 115 -17.15 15.05 -0.94
N ASP A 116 -17.86 15.40 0.13
CA ASP A 116 -17.54 15.00 1.49
C ASP A 116 -17.54 13.47 1.69
N GLU A 117 -18.49 12.75 1.07
CA GLU A 117 -18.50 11.28 1.08
C GLU A 117 -17.26 10.68 0.42
N SER A 118 -16.72 11.36 -0.60
CA SER A 118 -15.47 10.96 -1.26
C SER A 118 -14.29 11.04 -0.30
N VAL A 119 -14.22 12.07 0.54
CA VAL A 119 -13.18 12.21 1.58
C VAL A 119 -13.30 11.10 2.61
N LEU A 120 -14.52 10.82 3.10
CA LEU A 120 -14.74 9.74 4.06
C LEU A 120 -14.38 8.37 3.46
N SER A 121 -14.71 8.14 2.19
CA SER A 121 -14.34 6.93 1.46
C SER A 121 -12.82 6.79 1.33
N LEU A 122 -12.11 7.89 1.06
CA LEU A 122 -10.65 7.92 1.02
C LEU A 122 -10.04 7.51 2.38
N LEU A 123 -10.51 8.11 3.47
CA LEU A 123 -10.04 7.78 4.82
C LEU A 123 -10.32 6.30 5.16
N GLY A 124 -11.51 5.82 4.82
CA GLY A 124 -11.89 4.42 4.97
C GLY A 124 -10.99 3.47 4.17
N ALA A 125 -10.67 3.80 2.91
CA ALA A 125 -9.79 3.00 2.07
C ALA A 125 -8.37 2.91 2.64
N PHE A 126 -7.83 4.03 3.14
CA PHE A 126 -6.52 4.04 3.81
C PHE A 126 -6.50 3.17 5.06
N ARG A 127 -7.51 3.28 5.94
CA ARG A 127 -7.64 2.37 7.09
C ARG A 127 -7.76 0.92 6.66
N GLY A 128 -8.52 0.66 5.61
CA GLY A 128 -8.74 -0.67 5.05
C GLY A 128 -7.44 -1.35 4.61
N VAL A 129 -6.64 -0.65 3.80
CA VAL A 129 -5.33 -1.17 3.36
C VAL A 129 -4.40 -1.39 4.56
N ALA A 130 -4.36 -0.45 5.51
CA ALA A 130 -3.57 -0.60 6.73
C ALA A 130 -4.01 -1.81 7.57
N ALA A 131 -5.32 -2.01 7.72
CA ALA A 131 -5.88 -3.14 8.46
C ALA A 131 -5.46 -4.48 7.84
N VAL A 132 -5.52 -4.60 6.51
CA VAL A 132 -5.08 -5.82 5.81
C VAL A 132 -3.60 -6.09 6.08
N GLY A 133 -2.74 -5.06 5.99
CA GLY A 133 -1.31 -5.21 6.31
C GLY A 133 -1.08 -5.61 7.76
N HIS A 134 -1.81 -5.03 8.70
CA HIS A 134 -1.72 -5.36 10.12
C HIS A 134 -2.12 -6.81 10.40
N ILE A 135 -3.25 -7.26 9.83
CA ILE A 135 -3.75 -8.63 9.95
C ILE A 135 -2.72 -9.63 9.40
N MET A 136 -2.15 -9.36 8.22
CA MET A 136 -1.08 -10.17 7.63
C MET A 136 0.13 -10.30 8.58
N LEU A 137 0.56 -9.19 9.19
CA LEU A 137 1.68 -9.22 10.13
C LEU A 137 1.34 -10.02 11.40
N GLN A 138 0.14 -9.85 11.96
CA GLN A 138 -0.31 -10.62 13.12
C GLN A 138 -0.38 -12.13 12.83
N ASP A 139 -0.91 -12.50 11.67
CA ASP A 139 -0.99 -13.89 11.21
C ASP A 139 0.40 -14.52 11.06
N ALA A 140 1.35 -13.82 10.44
CA ALA A 140 2.74 -14.28 10.32
C ALA A 140 3.45 -14.42 11.68
N MET A 141 3.15 -13.53 12.64
CA MET A 141 3.67 -13.64 14.01
C MET A 141 3.09 -14.83 14.77
N ALA A 142 1.79 -15.12 14.61
CA ALA A 142 1.13 -16.25 15.26
C ALA A 142 1.60 -17.60 14.72
N ASN A 143 1.85 -17.69 13.41
CA ASN A 143 2.25 -18.93 12.74
C ASN A 143 3.78 -19.18 12.77
N GLY A 144 4.55 -18.19 13.19
CA GLY A 144 5.99 -18.28 13.34
C GLY A 144 6.42 -19.00 14.62
N ASN A 145 7.12 -20.12 14.51
CA ASN A 145 7.70 -20.84 15.67
C ASN A 145 8.99 -20.14 16.15
N TYR A 146 8.93 -18.83 16.36
CA TYR A 146 10.10 -18.05 16.68
C TYR A 146 10.33 -17.98 18.19
N VAL A 147 11.06 -18.99 18.68
CA VAL A 147 11.60 -19.05 20.04
C VAL A 147 12.60 -17.90 20.22
N GLY A 148 12.10 -16.69 20.49
CA GLY A 148 12.90 -15.46 20.58
C GLY A 148 12.18 -14.17 20.17
N TYR A 149 10.96 -14.24 19.63
CA TYR A 149 10.19 -13.02 19.35
C TYR A 149 9.63 -12.44 20.64
N SER A 150 10.22 -11.30 21.02
CA SER A 150 9.93 -10.61 22.26
C SER A 150 8.47 -10.16 22.32
N TYR A 151 7.82 -10.37 23.46
CA TYR A 151 6.56 -9.72 23.86
C TYR A 151 6.53 -8.22 23.52
N ARG A 152 7.70 -7.55 23.50
CA ARG A 152 7.84 -6.13 23.12
C ARG A 152 7.45 -5.85 21.68
N LEU A 153 7.68 -6.77 20.75
CA LEU A 153 7.35 -6.57 19.34
C LEU A 153 5.84 -6.69 19.10
N VAL A 154 5.17 -7.62 19.78
CA VAL A 154 3.70 -7.72 19.77
C VAL A 154 3.08 -6.45 20.36
N LEU A 155 3.55 -6.01 21.54
CA LEU A 155 3.11 -4.76 22.15
C LEU A 155 3.36 -3.54 21.26
N ASP A 156 4.52 -3.49 20.57
CA ASP A 156 4.88 -2.41 19.65
C ASP A 156 3.95 -2.38 18.42
N VAL A 157 3.60 -3.54 17.85
CA VAL A 157 2.67 -3.65 16.72
C VAL A 157 1.27 -3.17 17.11
N ASP A 158 0.75 -3.66 18.25
CA ASP A 158 -0.58 -3.28 18.75
C ASP A 158 -0.64 -1.79 19.11
N TYR A 159 0.42 -1.26 19.74
CA TYR A 159 0.53 0.17 20.04
C TYR A 159 0.53 1.01 18.76
N THR A 160 1.35 0.65 17.76
CA THR A 160 1.43 1.37 16.49
C THR A 160 0.08 1.33 15.75
N TRP A 161 -0.65 0.22 15.81
CA TRP A 161 -1.99 0.09 15.24
C TRP A 161 -3.00 0.99 15.94
N CYS A 162 -3.00 1.01 17.28
CA CYS A 162 -3.90 1.85 18.06
C CYS A 162 -3.66 3.34 17.79
N GLU A 163 -2.40 3.77 17.75
CA GLU A 163 -2.02 5.14 17.43
C GLU A 163 -2.47 5.53 16.01
N PHE A 164 -2.22 4.67 15.01
CA PHE A 164 -2.69 4.89 13.64
C PHE A 164 -4.23 5.03 13.59
N GLY A 165 -4.96 4.12 14.24
CA GLY A 165 -6.42 4.13 14.28
C GLY A 165 -6.98 5.40 14.92
N GLN A 166 -6.42 5.80 16.07
CA GLN A 166 -6.81 7.04 16.75
C GLN A 166 -6.56 8.27 15.89
N ASN A 167 -5.39 8.37 15.26
CA ASN A 167 -5.06 9.50 14.40
C ASN A 167 -5.98 9.57 13.16
N MET A 168 -6.29 8.43 12.53
CA MET A 168 -7.23 8.39 11.40
C MET A 168 -8.68 8.69 11.81
N ASN A 169 -9.09 8.34 13.03
CA ASN A 169 -10.42 8.70 13.56
C ASN A 169 -10.50 10.19 13.86
N ASN A 170 -9.46 10.75 14.50
CA ASN A 170 -9.36 12.18 14.76
C ASN A 170 -9.44 13.02 13.48
N LEU A 171 -8.80 12.57 12.39
CA LEU A 171 -8.90 13.23 11.08
C LEU A 171 -10.33 13.18 10.52
N GLU A 172 -10.99 12.02 10.61
CA GLU A 172 -12.37 11.88 10.15
C GLU A 172 -13.34 12.74 10.96
N GLU A 173 -13.23 12.75 12.30
CA GLU A 173 -14.09 13.54 13.17
C GLU A 173 -13.93 15.05 12.93
N LYS A 174 -12.68 15.53 12.82
CA LYS A 174 -12.38 16.91 12.46
C LYS A 174 -12.99 17.29 11.11
N PHE A 175 -12.90 16.40 10.12
CA PHE A 175 -13.50 16.62 8.82
C PHE A 175 -15.03 16.66 8.88
N LYS A 176 -15.65 15.66 9.52
CA LYS A 176 -17.11 15.59 9.69
C LYS A 176 -17.66 16.85 10.36
N ALA A 177 -17.00 17.33 11.41
CA ALA A 177 -17.41 18.51 12.17
C ALA A 177 -17.55 19.78 11.31
N VAL A 178 -16.78 19.90 10.22
CA VAL A 178 -16.81 21.07 9.34
C VAL A 178 -17.34 20.78 7.93
N SER A 179 -17.66 19.52 7.62
CA SER A 179 -18.02 19.03 6.27
C SER A 179 -19.20 19.77 5.62
N LYS A 180 -20.14 20.29 6.42
CA LYS A 180 -21.30 21.05 5.94
C LYS A 180 -21.08 22.57 5.92
N SER A 181 -19.86 23.03 6.23
CA SER A 181 -19.50 24.44 6.26
C SER A 181 -18.49 24.77 5.17
N THR A 182 -18.33 26.06 4.88
CA THR A 182 -17.24 26.53 4.00
C THR A 182 -15.86 26.16 4.53
N LYS A 183 -15.68 25.97 5.84
CA LYS A 183 -14.39 25.55 6.43
C LYS A 183 -13.92 24.17 5.98
N ALA A 184 -14.77 23.36 5.33
CA ALA A 184 -14.39 22.07 4.78
C ALA A 184 -13.22 22.20 3.79
N TYR A 185 -13.22 23.21 2.90
CA TYR A 185 -12.15 23.36 1.89
C TYR A 185 -10.79 23.70 2.53
N GLU A 186 -10.80 24.38 3.69
CA GLU A 186 -9.60 24.83 4.40
C GLU A 186 -8.80 23.65 4.97
N ILE A 187 -9.50 22.62 5.48
CA ILE A 187 -8.87 21.46 6.10
C ILE A 187 -8.83 20.23 5.18
N LEU A 188 -9.52 20.28 4.04
CA LEU A 188 -9.64 19.14 3.13
C LEU A 188 -8.26 18.65 2.68
N ARG A 189 -7.41 19.58 2.23
CA ARG A 189 -6.07 19.24 1.74
C ARG A 189 -5.19 18.63 2.83
N SER A 190 -5.15 19.24 4.02
CA SER A 190 -4.36 18.71 5.14
C SER A 190 -4.87 17.35 5.59
N THR A 191 -6.19 17.17 5.75
CA THR A 191 -6.81 15.90 6.12
C THR A 191 -6.37 14.74 5.21
N MET A 192 -6.43 14.94 3.89
CA MET A 192 -6.01 13.90 2.94
C MET A 192 -4.50 13.64 2.95
N THR A 193 -3.71 14.70 3.14
CA THR A 193 -2.24 14.61 3.23
C THR A 193 -1.83 13.81 4.47
N ASP A 194 -2.38 14.18 5.62
CA ASP A 194 -2.07 13.56 6.90
C ASP A 194 -2.51 12.10 6.91
N ALA A 195 -3.70 11.79 6.36
CA ALA A 195 -4.16 10.41 6.21
C ALA A 195 -3.22 9.56 5.35
N MET A 196 -2.78 10.09 4.21
CA MET A 196 -1.79 9.41 3.36
C MET A 196 -0.48 9.20 4.13
N ILE A 197 0.03 10.23 4.80
CA ILE A 197 1.30 10.17 5.55
C ILE A 197 1.24 9.11 6.65
N LEU A 198 0.20 9.13 7.48
CA LEU A 198 -0.02 8.14 8.54
C LEU A 198 -0.01 6.73 7.98
N THR A 199 -0.72 6.52 6.87
CA THR A 199 -0.83 5.21 6.22
C THR A 199 0.51 4.75 5.64
N VAL A 200 1.27 5.64 5.01
CA VAL A 200 2.60 5.33 4.46
C VAL A 200 3.56 4.87 5.55
N PHE A 201 3.61 5.59 6.68
CA PHE A 201 4.47 5.21 7.80
C PHE A 201 4.05 3.88 8.40
N PHE A 202 2.75 3.72 8.66
CA PHE A 202 2.21 2.51 9.23
C PHE A 202 2.52 1.28 8.36
N ILE A 203 2.18 1.33 7.07
CA ILE A 203 2.42 0.22 6.13
C ILE A 203 3.90 -0.05 5.97
N SER A 204 4.75 0.98 5.91
CA SER A 204 6.20 0.77 5.78
C SER A 204 6.76 0.04 7.00
N ALA A 205 6.28 0.37 8.21
CA ALA A 205 6.66 -0.32 9.43
C ALA A 205 6.13 -1.77 9.46
N VAL A 206 4.88 -1.98 9.04
CA VAL A 206 4.27 -3.32 8.94
C VAL A 206 5.03 -4.22 7.98
N VAL A 207 5.28 -3.76 6.75
CA VAL A 207 5.99 -4.52 5.71
C VAL A 207 7.42 -4.82 6.15
N ALA A 208 8.14 -3.84 6.71
CA ALA A 208 9.50 -4.05 7.20
C ALA A 208 9.58 -5.09 8.33
N ARG A 209 8.58 -5.11 9.23
CA ARG A 209 8.48 -6.13 10.28
C ARG A 209 8.15 -7.51 9.71
N HIS A 210 7.23 -7.58 8.74
CA HIS A 210 6.87 -8.82 8.05
C HIS A 210 8.06 -9.45 7.30
N GLU A 211 8.78 -8.65 6.51
CA GLU A 211 10.00 -9.10 5.83
C GLU A 211 11.06 -9.57 6.83
N ARG A 212 11.21 -8.86 7.96
CA ARG A 212 12.15 -9.26 9.01
C ARG A 212 11.75 -10.61 9.60
N LEU A 213 10.48 -10.80 9.94
CA LEU A 213 9.94 -12.09 10.42
C LEU A 213 10.38 -13.23 9.52
N LEU A 214 10.07 -13.13 8.23
CA LEU A 214 10.36 -14.17 7.25
C LEU A 214 11.86 -14.50 7.10
N ARG A 215 12.76 -13.55 7.34
CA ARG A 215 14.23 -13.80 7.30
C ARG A 215 14.74 -14.65 8.46
N TYR A 216 14.01 -14.73 9.57
CA TYR A 216 14.42 -15.52 10.76
C TYR A 216 14.00 -16.99 10.69
N VAL A 217 13.41 -17.43 9.57
CA VAL A 217 12.99 -18.82 9.37
C VAL A 217 14.21 -19.64 8.98
N PRO A 218 14.68 -20.59 9.82
CA PRO A 218 15.75 -21.49 9.44
C PRO A 218 15.21 -22.45 8.36
N GLY A 219 15.60 -22.28 7.10
CA GLY A 219 15.28 -23.24 6.03
C GLY A 219 15.14 -22.67 4.62
N THR A 220 14.78 -21.40 4.46
CA THR A 220 14.62 -20.77 3.13
C THR A 220 15.94 -20.19 2.63
N LYS A 221 16.91 -21.08 2.31
CA LYS A 221 17.99 -20.69 1.39
C LYS A 221 17.35 -20.25 0.08
N GLY A 222 17.72 -19.05 -0.36
CA GLY A 222 17.09 -18.29 -1.43
C GLY A 222 16.72 -19.12 -2.65
N ARG A 223 15.52 -18.84 -3.16
CA ARG A 223 15.11 -19.20 -4.52
C ARG A 223 16.08 -18.49 -5.47
N ARG A 224 17.12 -19.20 -5.92
CA ARG A 224 17.92 -18.75 -7.06
C ARG A 224 16.98 -18.52 -8.22
N THR A 225 17.08 -17.34 -8.83
CA THR A 225 16.62 -17.08 -10.19
C THR A 225 17.11 -18.20 -11.09
N ILE A 226 16.18 -19.02 -11.58
CA ILE A 226 16.45 -19.96 -12.66
C ILE A 226 16.51 -19.10 -13.92
N ASN A 227 17.72 -18.83 -14.40
CA ASN A 227 17.92 -18.36 -15.76
C ASN A 227 17.59 -19.53 -16.70
N PRO A 228 16.73 -19.35 -17.71
CA PRO A 228 16.47 -20.38 -18.70
C PRO A 228 17.49 -20.27 -19.82
N SER A 229 18.56 -21.05 -19.74
CA SER A 229 19.42 -21.40 -20.88
C SER A 229 20.58 -22.26 -20.40
N ASP A 230 20.46 -23.57 -20.54
CA ASP A 230 21.49 -24.32 -21.25
C ASP A 230 20.89 -25.63 -21.77
N ASP A 231 20.89 -25.76 -23.08
CA ASP A 231 20.51 -26.95 -23.81
C ASP A 231 21.59 -28.02 -23.58
N GLY A 232 21.17 -29.20 -23.10
CA GLY A 232 22.04 -30.37 -22.95
C GLY A 232 21.21 -31.63 -22.89
N GLU A 233 21.04 -32.27 -24.05
CA GLU A 233 20.28 -33.50 -24.26
C GLU A 233 20.69 -34.69 -23.35
N PRO A 234 19.78 -35.67 -23.15
CA PRO A 234 19.98 -36.82 -22.27
C PRO A 234 20.70 -37.98 -22.99
N GLY A 235 21.81 -38.45 -22.40
CA GLY A 235 22.57 -39.62 -22.85
C GLY A 235 22.50 -40.79 -21.85
N ALA A 236 22.15 -41.96 -22.38
CA ALA A 236 21.73 -43.19 -21.70
C ALA A 236 22.80 -43.96 -20.88
N SER A 237 22.29 -44.65 -19.83
CA SER A 237 22.45 -46.09 -19.50
C SER A 237 23.82 -46.74 -19.22
N GLY A 238 23.88 -47.46 -18.08
CA GLY A 238 24.72 -48.65 -17.79
C GLY A 238 26.14 -48.34 -17.31
N THR A 239 26.71 -48.95 -16.27
CA THR A 239 26.64 -50.35 -15.83
C THR A 239 27.19 -50.46 -14.40
N ALA A 240 26.70 -51.46 -13.65
CA ALA A 240 27.14 -51.86 -12.32
C ALA A 240 28.57 -52.45 -12.27
N LEU A 241 29.27 -52.34 -11.13
CA LEU A 241 29.60 -53.47 -10.22
C LEU A 241 30.70 -53.09 -9.21
N GLN A 242 30.62 -53.80 -8.08
CA GLN A 242 31.50 -53.82 -6.91
C GLN A 242 32.97 -54.11 -7.23
N GLU A 243 33.87 -53.52 -6.43
CA GLU A 243 34.72 -54.21 -5.45
C GLU A 243 35.15 -53.23 -4.34
#